data_AF-A0A6J7RN15-F1
#
_entry.id   AF-A0A6J7RN15-F1
#
_cell.length_a   1.000
_cell.length_b   1.000
_cell.length_c   1.000
_cell.angle_alpha   90.00
_cell.angle_beta   90.00
_cell.angle_gamma   90.00
#
_symmetry.space_group_name_H-M   'P 1'
#
loop_
_entity.id
_entity.type
_entity.pdbx_description
1 polymer ?
#
loop_
_entity_poly.entity_id
_entity_poly.type
_entity_poly.pdbx_seq_one_letter_code
_entity_poly.pdbx_strand_id
1 'polypeptide(L)'
;MLSRGDALVHWLAPLFEAHEGHGEEILPPVVISLMALAVVILGAAFAWFKYGRGPVADTAPTDVSVFTRIARRDLLQDDFNESVLMRPGQALTRLLVKTDDVVVDGTVRGVAAAALGSASSLRSTQTGFVRSYAALIVIGAIALIAAIWAVTL
;
A
#
# COMPACT_ATOMS: atom_id res chain seq x y z
N MET A 1 7.51 30.55 11.92
CA MET A 1 8.82 31.24 12.06
C MET A 1 9.48 31.53 10.71
N LEU A 2 9.24 30.73 9.66
CA LEU A 2 9.72 31.02 8.31
C LEU A 2 8.83 31.99 7.51
N SER A 3 7.57 32.21 7.89
CA SER A 3 6.60 33.03 7.14
C SER A 3 6.68 34.55 7.39
N ARG A 4 7.72 35.04 8.07
CA ARG A 4 7.83 36.44 8.48
C ARG A 4 9.03 37.09 7.76
N GLY A 5 8.76 38.11 6.95
CA GLY A 5 9.78 38.76 6.12
C GLY A 5 10.43 37.76 5.15
N ASP A 6 11.71 37.97 4.86
CA ASP A 6 12.48 37.16 3.90
C ASP A 6 13.09 35.90 4.52
N ALA A 7 12.63 35.48 5.70
CA ALA A 7 13.17 34.31 6.40
C ALA A 7 13.03 33.01 5.60
N LEU A 8 11.94 32.86 4.85
CA LEU A 8 11.75 31.71 3.95
C LEU A 8 12.72 31.76 2.75
N VAL A 9 12.97 32.94 2.20
CA VAL A 9 13.88 33.14 1.06
C VAL A 9 15.31 32.78 1.48
N HIS A 10 15.76 33.25 2.65
CA HIS A 10 17.09 32.93 3.18
C HIS A 10 17.24 31.45 3.57
N TRP A 11 16.16 30.82 4.03
CA TRP A 11 16.16 29.39 4.31
C TRP A 11 16.25 28.54 3.04
N LEU A 12 15.64 29.00 1.94
CA LEU A 12 15.70 28.34 0.63
C LEU A 12 16.96 28.68 -0.19
N ALA A 13 17.64 29.79 0.09
CA ALA A 13 18.81 30.26 -0.67
C ALA A 13 19.87 29.16 -0.91
N PRO A 14 20.24 28.30 0.06
CA PRO A 14 21.24 27.25 -0.16
C PRO A 14 20.83 26.19 -1.20
N LEU A 15 19.53 25.98 -1.43
CA LEU A 15 19.05 25.04 -2.47
C LEU A 15 19.28 25.58 -3.88
N PHE A 16 19.32 26.91 -4.01
CA PHE A 16 19.51 27.62 -5.27
C PHE A 16 20.97 28.06 -5.49
N GLU A 17 21.75 28.31 -4.42
CA GLU A 17 23.19 28.59 -4.50
C GLU A 17 23.98 27.40 -5.09
N ALA A 18 23.56 26.16 -4.83
CA ALA A 18 24.10 24.98 -5.51
C ALA A 18 23.81 24.93 -7.02
N HIS A 19 22.87 25.76 -7.50
CA HIS A 19 22.42 25.86 -8.90
C HIS A 19 22.77 27.20 -9.58
N GLU A 20 23.55 28.08 -8.94
CA GLU A 20 24.12 29.27 -9.59
C GLU A 20 25.17 28.93 -10.67
N GLY A 21 25.43 27.63 -10.89
CA GLY A 21 25.96 27.14 -12.15
C GLY A 21 24.86 27.06 -13.22
N HIS A 22 24.29 28.19 -13.63
CA HIS A 22 23.80 28.28 -15.02
C HIS A 22 25.07 28.17 -15.87
N GLY A 23 25.45 26.94 -16.24
CA GLY A 23 26.47 26.72 -17.24
C GLY A 23 26.14 27.61 -18.43
N GLU A 24 27.15 28.30 -18.96
CA GLU A 24 27.08 29.31 -20.02
C GLU A 24 25.82 29.11 -20.89
N GLU A 25 24.80 29.97 -20.70
CA GLU A 25 23.51 29.81 -21.40
C GLU A 25 23.77 29.82 -22.91
N ILE A 26 23.74 28.64 -23.53
CA ILE A 26 24.02 28.50 -24.97
C ILE A 26 23.02 29.32 -25.78
N LEU A 27 21.79 29.49 -25.26
CA LEU A 27 20.76 30.35 -25.82
C LEU A 27 19.98 31.06 -24.70
N PRO A 28 19.59 32.34 -24.91
CA PRO A 28 18.72 33.04 -23.96
C PRO A 28 17.38 32.31 -23.76
N PRO A 29 16.78 32.31 -22.55
CA PRO A 29 15.50 31.64 -22.26
C PRO A 29 14.34 32.07 -23.17
N VAL A 30 14.36 33.33 -23.63
CA VAL A 30 13.39 33.86 -24.59
C VAL A 30 13.52 33.17 -25.94
N VAL A 31 14.74 32.90 -26.41
CA VAL A 31 14.98 32.20 -27.68
C VAL A 31 14.47 30.77 -27.59
N ILE A 32 14.71 30.06 -26.49
CA ILE A 32 14.22 28.69 -26.27
C ILE A 32 12.69 28.67 -26.27
N SER A 33 12.07 29.63 -25.56
CA SER A 33 10.60 29.78 -25.52
C SER A 33 10.01 30.05 -26.91
N LEU A 34 10.63 30.94 -27.68
CA LEU A 34 10.20 31.25 -29.05
C LEU A 34 10.37 30.05 -29.99
N MET A 35 11.45 29.29 -29.86
CA MET A 35 11.68 28.05 -30.62
C MET A 35 10.62 26.99 -30.30
N ALA A 36 10.31 26.79 -29.01
CA ALA A 36 9.24 25.87 -28.60
C ALA A 36 7.88 26.29 -29.17
N LEU A 37 7.53 27.58 -29.08
CA LEU A 37 6.32 28.13 -29.67
C LEU A 37 6.28 27.94 -31.19
N ALA A 38 7.41 28.17 -31.88
CA ALA A 38 7.50 27.95 -33.31
C ALA A 38 7.23 26.48 -33.68
N VAL A 39 7.81 25.52 -32.94
CA VAL A 39 7.56 24.08 -33.15
C VAL A 39 6.09 23.74 -32.93
N VAL A 40 5.45 24.28 -31.88
CA VAL A 40 4.03 24.09 -31.62
C VAL A 40 3.17 24.63 -32.76
N ILE A 41 3.43 25.85 -33.22
CA ILE A 41 2.71 26.47 -34.33
C ILE A 41 2.87 25.64 -35.61
N LEU A 42 4.09 25.19 -35.92
CA LEU A 42 4.35 24.35 -37.08
C LEU A 42 3.62 23.01 -36.99
N GLY A 43 3.63 22.35 -35.83
CA GLY A 43 2.92 21.10 -35.59
C GLY A 43 1.40 21.25 -35.72
N ALA A 44 0.84 22.32 -35.15
CA ALA A 44 -0.59 22.63 -35.24
C ALA A 44 -1.00 22.95 -36.68
N ALA A 45 -0.20 23.75 -37.40
CA ALA A 45 -0.43 24.04 -38.81
C ALA A 45 -0.39 22.74 -39.63
N PHE A 46 0.62 21.90 -39.44
CA PHE A 46 0.73 20.60 -40.11
C PHE A 46 -0.50 19.71 -39.85
N ALA A 47 -0.94 19.61 -38.60
CA ALA A 47 -2.13 18.86 -38.23
C ALA A 47 -3.39 19.42 -38.92
N TRP A 48 -3.56 20.74 -38.97
CA TRP A 48 -4.67 21.40 -39.67
C TRP A 48 -4.67 21.12 -41.17
N PHE A 49 -3.51 21.21 -41.83
CA PHE A 49 -3.39 20.90 -43.26
C PHE A 49 -3.67 19.42 -43.54
N LYS A 50 -3.22 18.51 -42.67
CA LYS A 50 -3.34 17.05 -42.87
C LYS A 50 -4.73 16.51 -42.53
N TYR A 51 -5.33 16.95 -41.44
CA TYR A 51 -6.57 16.38 -40.89
C TYR A 51 -7.76 17.34 -40.96
N GLY A 52 -7.54 18.65 -41.04
CA GLY A 52 -8.63 19.64 -41.04
C GLY A 52 -9.25 19.92 -42.42
N ARG A 53 -8.57 19.54 -43.51
CA ARG A 53 -9.01 19.86 -44.90
C ARG A 53 -9.69 18.72 -45.66
N GLY A 54 -9.76 17.52 -45.11
CA GLY A 54 -10.33 16.35 -45.79
C GLY A 54 -11.07 15.42 -44.84
N PRO A 55 -11.92 14.52 -45.38
CA PRO A 55 -12.61 13.53 -44.56
C PRO A 55 -11.60 12.57 -43.93
N VAL A 56 -11.63 12.45 -42.61
CA VAL A 56 -10.88 11.43 -41.86
C VAL A 56 -11.77 10.20 -41.74
N ALA A 57 -11.23 9.01 -42.01
CA ALA A 57 -12.00 7.78 -41.90
C ALA A 57 -12.45 7.54 -40.45
N ASP A 58 -13.74 7.27 -40.25
CA ASP A 58 -14.32 7.00 -38.92
C ASP A 58 -13.81 5.68 -38.32
N THR A 59 -13.42 4.74 -39.18
CA THR A 59 -12.88 3.45 -38.76
C THR A 59 -11.36 3.46 -38.86
N ALA A 60 -10.72 3.20 -37.73
CA ALA A 60 -9.28 3.12 -37.66
C ALA A 60 -8.79 1.91 -38.50
N PRO A 61 -7.79 2.09 -39.39
CA PRO A 61 -7.22 0.98 -40.15
C PRO A 61 -6.72 -0.13 -39.23
N THR A 62 -7.02 -1.38 -39.57
CA THR A 62 -6.62 -2.57 -38.80
C THR A 62 -5.26 -3.10 -39.23
N ASP A 63 -4.91 -2.93 -40.50
CA ASP A 63 -3.59 -3.25 -41.05
C ASP A 63 -2.62 -2.09 -40.81
N VAL A 64 -2.02 -2.08 -39.61
CA VAL A 64 -1.05 -1.05 -39.19
C VAL A 64 0.20 -1.69 -38.63
N SER A 65 1.31 -0.94 -38.72
CA SER A 65 2.58 -1.33 -38.15
C SER A 65 2.46 -1.62 -36.65
N VAL A 66 3.38 -2.44 -36.14
CA VAL A 66 3.46 -2.76 -34.71
C VAL A 66 3.63 -1.50 -33.87
N PHE A 67 4.41 -0.52 -34.35
CA PHE A 67 4.59 0.77 -33.64
C PHE A 67 3.29 1.57 -33.53
N THR A 68 2.50 1.61 -34.59
CA THR A 68 1.18 2.27 -34.56
C THR A 68 0.23 1.56 -33.61
N ARG A 69 0.27 0.23 -33.55
CA ARG A 69 -0.53 -0.55 -32.61
C ARG A 69 -0.14 -0.27 -31.16
N ILE A 70 1.15 -0.19 -30.87
CA ILE A 70 1.68 0.16 -29.53
C ILE A 70 1.31 1.59 -29.15
N ALA A 71 1.51 2.55 -30.05
CA ALA A 71 1.13 3.95 -29.82
C ALA A 71 -0.38 4.12 -29.59
N ARG A 72 -1.23 3.32 -30.26
CA ARG A 72 -2.69 3.28 -30.02
C ARG A 72 -3.07 2.70 -28.66
N ARG A 73 -2.20 1.89 -28.04
CA ARG A 73 -2.42 1.29 -26.72
C ARG A 73 -1.59 2.02 -25.64
N ASP A 74 -1.49 3.34 -25.75
CA ASP A 74 -0.75 4.23 -24.83
C ASP A 74 0.66 3.73 -24.50
N LEU A 75 1.39 3.31 -25.53
CA LEU A 75 2.74 2.74 -25.41
C LEU A 75 2.84 1.51 -24.49
N LEU A 76 1.73 0.80 -24.26
CA LEU A 76 1.58 -0.32 -23.30
C LEU A 76 1.83 0.09 -21.83
N GLN A 77 1.85 1.39 -21.54
CA GLN A 77 2.15 1.89 -20.19
C GLN A 77 1.07 1.44 -19.19
N ASP A 78 -0.20 1.55 -19.58
CA ASP A 78 -1.32 1.11 -18.75
C ASP A 78 -1.30 -0.40 -18.51
N ASP A 79 -1.06 -1.21 -19.55
CA ASP A 79 -0.99 -2.67 -19.42
C ASP A 79 0.14 -3.12 -18.50
N PHE A 80 1.30 -2.49 -18.63
CA PHE A 80 2.45 -2.77 -17.77
C PHE A 80 2.13 -2.40 -16.33
N ASN A 81 1.63 -1.18 -16.09
CA ASN A 81 1.25 -0.74 -14.76
C ASN A 81 0.17 -1.65 -14.15
N GLU A 82 -0.84 -2.02 -14.92
CA GLU A 82 -1.93 -2.88 -14.44
C GLU A 82 -1.42 -4.27 -14.05
N SER A 83 -0.62 -4.89 -14.92
CA SER A 83 -0.15 -6.27 -14.74
C SER A 83 0.95 -6.39 -13.71
N VAL A 84 1.87 -5.42 -13.63
CA VAL A 84 3.06 -5.48 -12.78
C VAL A 84 2.85 -4.79 -11.44
N LEU A 85 2.07 -3.71 -11.38
CA LEU A 85 1.93 -2.90 -10.18
C LEU A 85 0.53 -3.03 -9.57
N MET A 86 -0.52 -2.74 -10.34
CA MET A 86 -1.88 -2.62 -9.80
C MET A 86 -2.44 -3.96 -9.31
N ARG A 87 -2.54 -4.97 -10.18
CA ARG A 87 -3.16 -6.26 -9.84
C ARG A 87 -2.37 -7.02 -8.76
N PRO A 88 -1.02 -7.10 -8.82
CA PRO A 88 -0.24 -7.73 -7.75
C PRO A 88 -0.35 -6.98 -6.42
N GLY A 89 -0.33 -5.64 -6.44
CA GLY A 89 -0.52 -4.84 -5.24
C GLY A 89 -1.88 -5.08 -4.58
N GLN A 90 -2.95 -5.14 -5.37
CA GLN A 90 -4.29 -5.49 -4.88
C GLN A 90 -4.35 -6.90 -4.29
N ALA A 91 -3.71 -7.88 -4.93
CA ALA A 91 -3.66 -9.25 -4.44
C ALA A 91 -2.91 -9.35 -3.10
N LEU A 92 -1.78 -8.63 -2.97
CA LEU A 92 -1.01 -8.56 -1.73
C LEU A 92 -1.84 -7.97 -0.59
N THR A 93 -2.51 -6.84 -0.81
CA THR A 93 -3.38 -6.22 0.21
C THR A 93 -4.52 -7.14 0.63
N ARG A 94 -5.18 -7.82 -0.32
CA ARG A 94 -6.24 -8.79 0.01
C ARG A 94 -5.71 -9.95 0.85
N LEU A 95 -4.50 -10.43 0.57
CA LEU A 95 -3.86 -11.48 1.35
C LEU A 95 -3.52 -11.00 2.76
N LEU A 96 -2.99 -9.78 2.91
CA LEU A 96 -2.68 -9.19 4.22
C LEU A 96 -3.92 -9.05 5.08
N VAL A 97 -5.01 -8.46 4.55
CA VAL A 97 -6.28 -8.31 5.28
C VAL A 97 -6.83 -9.67 5.69
N LYS A 98 -6.86 -10.63 4.77
CA LYS A 98 -7.33 -11.99 5.09
C LYS A 98 -6.46 -12.67 6.16
N THR A 99 -5.16 -12.42 6.15
CA THR A 99 -4.24 -12.99 7.14
C THR A 99 -4.50 -12.39 8.51
N ASP A 100 -4.75 -11.07 8.59
CA ASP A 100 -5.11 -10.40 9.84
C ASP A 100 -6.42 -10.95 10.43
N ASP A 101 -7.49 -11.00 9.61
CA ASP A 101 -8.81 -11.50 10.00
C ASP A 101 -8.80 -12.96 10.50
N VAL A 102 -7.96 -13.79 9.88
CA VAL A 102 -7.90 -15.24 10.17
C VAL A 102 -6.91 -15.55 11.28
N VAL A 103 -5.70 -14.98 11.22
CA VAL A 103 -4.62 -15.32 12.14
C VAL A 103 -4.71 -14.48 13.40
N VAL A 104 -4.72 -13.16 13.28
CA VAL A 104 -4.68 -12.25 14.44
C VAL A 104 -6.00 -12.32 15.18
N ASP A 105 -7.09 -11.98 14.50
CA ASP A 105 -8.42 -12.00 15.09
C ASP A 105 -8.87 -13.42 15.47
N GLY A 106 -8.48 -14.44 14.68
CA GLY A 106 -8.75 -15.84 15.02
C GLY A 106 -8.05 -16.26 16.30
N THR A 107 -6.78 -15.85 16.50
CA THR A 107 -6.03 -16.13 17.73
C THR A 107 -6.68 -15.45 18.93
N VAL A 108 -7.06 -14.18 18.81
CA VAL A 108 -7.75 -13.44 19.89
C VAL A 108 -9.06 -14.11 20.27
N ARG A 109 -9.89 -14.47 19.28
CA ARG A 109 -11.15 -15.21 19.51
C ARG A 109 -10.91 -16.59 20.12
N GLY A 110 -9.86 -17.29 19.71
CA GLY A 110 -9.46 -18.58 20.25
C GLY A 110 -9.08 -18.50 21.72
N VAL A 111 -8.27 -17.51 22.10
CA VAL A 111 -7.89 -17.28 23.51
C VAL A 111 -9.13 -16.97 24.36
N ALA A 112 -10.01 -16.09 23.87
CA ALA A 112 -11.26 -15.76 24.55
C ALA A 112 -12.16 -17.01 24.73
N ALA A 113 -12.30 -17.83 23.69
CA ALA A 113 -13.07 -19.07 23.73
C ALA A 113 -12.47 -20.09 24.73
N ALA A 114 -11.13 -20.23 24.75
CA ALA A 114 -10.45 -21.10 25.69
C ALA A 114 -10.64 -20.65 27.15
N ALA A 115 -10.55 -19.35 27.41
CA ALA A 115 -10.79 -18.78 28.73
C ALA A 115 -12.24 -18.99 29.19
N LEU A 116 -13.21 -18.71 28.32
CA LEU A 116 -14.64 -18.92 28.61
C LEU A 116 -14.98 -20.40 28.81
N GLY A 117 -14.44 -21.29 27.98
CA GLY A 117 -14.61 -22.74 28.12
C GLY A 117 -14.00 -23.28 29.41
N SER A 118 -12.82 -22.78 29.80
CA SER A 118 -12.20 -23.12 31.07
C SER A 118 -13.05 -22.64 32.25
N ALA A 119 -13.58 -21.42 32.18
CA ALA A 119 -14.47 -20.87 33.19
C ALA A 119 -15.79 -21.66 33.30
N SER A 120 -16.37 -22.09 32.17
CA SER A 120 -17.61 -22.89 32.19
C SER A 120 -17.38 -24.29 32.75
N SER A 121 -16.24 -24.91 32.44
CA SER A 121 -15.84 -26.21 33.00
C SER A 121 -15.61 -26.09 34.51
N LEU A 122 -14.91 -25.06 34.97
CA LEU A 122 -14.71 -24.81 36.39
C LEU A 122 -16.05 -24.56 37.10
N ARG A 123 -16.96 -23.81 36.48
CA ARG A 123 -18.32 -23.58 37.01
C ARG A 123 -19.10 -24.88 37.20
N SER A 124 -18.98 -25.86 36.29
CA SER A 124 -19.74 -27.12 36.42
C SER A 124 -19.29 -27.96 37.61
N THR A 125 -18.04 -27.81 38.07
CA THR A 125 -17.54 -28.50 39.27
C THR A 125 -18.13 -27.95 40.58
N GLN A 126 -18.66 -26.73 40.58
CA GLN A 126 -19.32 -26.11 41.74
C GLN A 126 -20.78 -26.59 41.85
N THR A 127 -20.96 -27.86 42.21
CA THR A 127 -22.27 -28.54 42.28
C THR A 127 -23.13 -28.15 43.50
N GLY A 128 -22.60 -27.33 44.43
CA GLY A 128 -23.31 -26.91 45.65
C GLY A 128 -23.39 -27.98 46.76
N PHE A 129 -22.94 -29.21 46.52
CA PHE A 129 -22.94 -30.29 47.51
C PHE A 129 -21.68 -30.27 48.39
N VAL A 130 -21.87 -30.13 49.71
CA VAL A 130 -20.77 -30.10 50.69
C VAL A 130 -19.86 -31.35 50.62
N ARG A 131 -20.42 -32.52 50.32
CA ARG A 131 -19.66 -33.78 50.18
C ARG A 131 -18.65 -33.73 49.02
N SER A 132 -19.02 -33.09 47.92
CA SER A 132 -18.14 -32.91 46.75
C SER A 132 -16.96 -31.99 47.07
N TYR A 133 -17.18 -30.94 47.87
CA TYR A 133 -16.11 -30.06 48.35
C TYR A 133 -15.17 -30.78 49.31
N ALA A 134 -15.69 -31.59 50.24
CA ALA A 134 -14.87 -32.37 51.15
C ALA A 134 -13.95 -33.36 50.40
N ALA A 135 -14.47 -34.05 49.38
CA ALA A 135 -13.67 -34.93 48.54
C ALA A 135 -12.55 -34.20 47.80
N LEU A 136 -12.82 -33.02 47.22
CA LEU A 136 -11.82 -32.17 46.57
C LEU A 136 -10.70 -31.73 47.51
N ILE A 137 -11.04 -31.35 48.75
CA ILE A 137 -10.05 -30.95 49.76
C ILE A 137 -9.14 -32.13 50.12
N VAL A 138 -9.70 -33.34 50.33
CA VAL A 138 -8.92 -34.54 50.63
C VAL A 138 -7.97 -34.90 49.48
N ILE A 139 -8.46 -34.88 48.24
CA ILE A 139 -7.63 -35.11 47.05
C ILE A 139 -6.51 -34.08 46.95
N GLY A 140 -6.82 -32.79 47.16
CA GLY A 140 -5.84 -31.71 47.16
C GLY A 140 -4.77 -31.87 48.23
N ALA A 141 -5.15 -32.29 49.44
CA ALA A 141 -4.22 -32.55 50.53
C ALA A 141 -3.27 -33.72 50.22
N ILE A 142 -3.79 -34.84 49.69
CA ILE A 142 -2.98 -35.99 49.27
C ILE A 142 -2.00 -35.58 48.16
N ALA A 143 -2.47 -34.83 47.16
CA ALA A 143 -1.63 -34.34 46.06
C ALA A 143 -0.50 -33.42 46.54
N LEU A 144 -0.78 -32.52 47.49
CA LEU A 144 0.23 -31.67 48.12
C LEU A 144 1.30 -32.49 48.86
N ILE A 145 0.87 -33.47 49.65
CA ILE A 145 1.79 -34.35 50.38
C ILE A 145 2.67 -35.12 49.39
N ALA A 146 2.08 -35.68 48.33
CA ALA A 146 2.83 -36.41 47.30
C ALA A 146 3.81 -35.51 46.54
N ALA A 147 3.43 -34.27 46.19
CA ALA A 147 4.30 -33.31 45.52
C ALA A 147 5.48 -32.90 46.41
N ILE A 148 5.24 -32.64 47.70
CA ILE A 148 6.30 -32.35 48.67
C ILE A 148 7.24 -33.55 48.76
N TRP A 149 6.69 -34.75 48.94
CA TRP A 149 7.48 -35.97 49.04
C TRP A 149 8.37 -36.21 47.81
N ALA A 150 7.83 -35.99 46.60
CA ALA A 150 8.55 -36.13 45.34
C ALA A 150 9.68 -35.10 45.16
N VAL A 151 9.54 -33.89 45.71
CA VAL A 151 10.59 -32.86 45.68
C VAL A 151 11.65 -33.10 46.76
N THR A 152 11.26 -33.68 47.89
CA THR A 152 12.18 -34.01 49.00
C THR A 152 12.94 -35.33 48.82
N LEU A 153 12.65 -36.08 47.75
CA LEU A 153 13.33 -37.30 47.32
C LEU A 153 14.53 -36.96 46.44
#